data_AF-A0A4Y2TQX9-F1
#
_entry.id   AF-A0A4Y2TQX9-F1
#
_cell.length_a   1.000
_cell.length_b   1.000
_cell.length_c   1.000
_cell.angle_alpha   90.00
_cell.angle_beta   90.00
_cell.angle_gamma   90.00
#
_symmetry.space_group_name_H-M   'P 1'
#
loop_
_entity.id
_entity.type
_entity.pdbx_description
1 polymer ?
#
loop_
_entity_poly.entity_id
_entity_poly.type
_entity_poly.pdbx_seq_one_letter_code
_entity_poly.pdbx_strand_id
1 'polypeptide(L)'
;MSSSNSRFLYGIFPEVNMKRCHGDFLINQILTTHGCYPVHPHRIFGKSADCEYGRDQGTVSHYVYECQIYREVRQKYFPKNLFQLGILELILNTRAKIGLKIIIQDILTKSLAGVESSS
;
A
#
# COMPACT_ATOMS: atom_id res chain seq x y z
N MET A 1 25.99 7.00 1.79
CA MET A 1 25.40 6.58 0.50
C MET A 1 23.89 6.62 0.63
N SER A 2 23.18 7.44 -0.15
CA SER A 2 21.70 7.48 -0.14
C SER A 2 21.15 6.48 -1.17
N SER A 3 20.37 5.50 -0.71
CA SER A 3 19.70 4.55 -1.60
C SER A 3 18.66 5.28 -2.47
N SER A 4 18.35 4.78 -3.67
CA SER A 4 17.32 5.39 -4.53
C SER A 4 15.98 5.57 -3.81
N ASN A 5 15.62 4.66 -2.91
CA ASN A 5 14.42 4.75 -2.08
C ASN A 5 14.46 5.92 -1.09
N SER A 6 15.62 6.21 -0.50
CA SER A 6 15.79 7.38 0.38
C SER A 6 15.65 8.70 -0.38
N ARG A 7 16.06 8.73 -1.66
CA ARG A 7 15.94 9.90 -2.55
C ARG A 7 14.49 10.15 -2.97
N PHE A 8 13.73 9.08 -3.23
CA PHE A 8 12.29 9.16 -3.51
C PHE A 8 11.50 9.69 -2.31
N LEU A 9 11.71 9.12 -1.12
CA LEU A 9 11.05 9.58 0.10
C LEU A 9 11.41 11.03 0.44
N TYR A 10 12.68 11.44 0.25
CA TYR A 10 13.10 12.83 0.43
C TYR A 10 12.44 13.78 -0.57
N GLY A 11 12.26 13.38 -1.84
CA GLY A 11 11.56 14.21 -2.83
C GLY A 11 10.10 14.47 -2.49
N ILE A 12 9.44 13.51 -1.81
CA ILE A 12 8.06 13.66 -1.35
C ILE A 12 8.02 14.45 -0.03
N PHE A 13 9.05 14.28 0.80
CA PHE A 13 9.10 14.76 2.16
C PHE A 13 10.46 15.37 2.47
N PRO A 14 10.72 16.57 1.94
CA PRO A 14 12.03 17.21 2.04
C PRO A 14 12.37 17.63 3.47
N GLU A 15 11.34 17.84 4.31
CA GLU A 15 11.48 18.22 5.70
C GLU A 15 11.09 17.09 6.66
N VAL A 16 11.93 16.88 7.67
CA VAL A 16 11.66 15.96 8.77
C VAL A 16 10.63 16.60 9.70
N ASN A 17 9.47 15.95 9.84
CA ASN A 17 8.38 16.46 10.68
C ASN A 17 7.95 15.39 11.70
N MET A 18 8.10 15.69 13.00
CA MET A 18 7.73 14.78 14.09
C MET A 18 6.23 14.44 14.11
N LYS A 19 5.35 15.32 13.62
CA LYS A 19 3.90 15.00 13.44
C LYS A 19 3.69 13.85 12.47
N ARG A 20 4.68 13.57 11.62
CA ARG A 20 4.66 12.51 10.63
C ARG A 20 5.23 11.19 11.14
N CYS A 21 6.09 11.23 12.15
CA CYS A 21 6.41 10.05 12.96
C CYS A 21 5.14 9.49 13.63
N HIS A 22 4.18 10.36 13.97
CA HIS A 22 2.82 10.02 14.39
C HIS A 22 1.80 10.00 13.23
N GLY A 23 2.29 9.79 12.01
CA GLY A 23 1.47 9.77 10.81
C GLY A 23 0.47 8.62 10.79
N ASP A 24 -0.49 8.73 9.88
CA ASP A 24 -1.50 7.72 9.67
C ASP A 24 -0.89 6.35 9.33
N PHE A 25 -1.06 5.37 10.23
CA PHE A 25 -0.41 4.07 10.15
C PHE A 25 -0.63 3.39 8.79
N LEU A 26 -1.86 3.39 8.27
CA LEU A 26 -2.20 2.74 7.01
C LEU A 26 -1.56 3.44 5.81
N ILE A 27 -1.52 4.77 5.83
CA ILE A 27 -0.85 5.55 4.77
C ILE A 27 0.67 5.34 4.82
N ASN A 28 1.24 5.22 6.02
CA ASN A 28 2.65 4.93 6.17
C ASN A 28 3.02 3.56 5.58
N GLN A 29 2.14 2.55 5.66
CA GLN A 29 2.37 1.27 4.97
C GLN A 29 2.47 1.45 3.44
N ILE A 30 1.60 2.28 2.84
CA ILE A 30 1.63 2.60 1.41
C ILE A 30 2.94 3.28 1.02
N LEU A 31 3.30 4.35 1.74
CA LEU A 31 4.46 5.18 1.42
C LEU A 31 5.79 4.44 1.56
N THR A 32 5.86 3.53 2.53
CA THR A 32 7.05 2.73 2.77
C THR A 32 7.06 1.47 1.90
N THR A 33 5.92 1.06 1.33
CA THR A 33 5.75 -0.24 0.64
C THR A 33 6.20 -1.44 1.49
N HIS A 34 6.27 -1.24 2.81
CA HIS A 34 6.75 -2.20 3.80
C HIS A 34 5.55 -2.85 4.51
N GLY A 35 5.81 -3.97 5.21
CA GLY A 35 4.87 -4.59 6.14
C GLY A 35 3.96 -5.65 5.55
N CYS A 36 2.75 -5.27 5.12
CA CYS A 36 1.64 -6.20 4.87
C CYS A 36 1.53 -6.76 3.44
N TYR A 37 2.29 -6.22 2.49
CA TYR A 37 2.22 -6.62 1.08
C TYR A 37 3.05 -7.89 0.82
N PRO A 38 2.51 -8.94 0.16
CA PRO A 38 3.22 -10.21 -0.10
C PRO A 38 4.62 -10.08 -0.70
N VAL A 39 4.86 -9.07 -1.56
CA VAL A 39 6.19 -8.81 -2.14
C VAL A 39 7.27 -8.45 -1.14
N HIS A 40 6.92 -7.98 0.05
CA HIS A 40 7.88 -7.61 1.09
C HIS A 40 8.46 -8.84 1.81
N PRO A 41 7.67 -9.73 2.44
CA PRO A 41 8.19 -10.96 3.03
C PRO A 41 8.74 -11.93 1.97
N HIS A 42 8.32 -11.87 0.71
CA HIS A 42 8.99 -12.63 -0.37
C HIS A 42 10.48 -12.28 -0.47
N ARG A 43 10.80 -10.97 -0.48
CA ARG A 43 12.19 -10.48 -0.60
C ARG A 43 13.08 -10.85 0.58
N ILE A 44 12.51 -11.04 1.77
CA ILE A 44 13.28 -11.28 3.00
C ILE A 44 13.29 -12.77 3.37
N PHE A 45 12.15 -13.45 3.23
CA PHE A 45 11.91 -14.79 3.76
C PHE A 45 11.54 -15.82 2.69
N GLY A 46 11.49 -15.45 1.41
CA GLY A 46 11.15 -16.36 0.31
C GLY A 46 9.69 -16.83 0.30
N LYS A 47 8.78 -16.17 1.05
CA LYS A 47 7.33 -16.45 1.01
C LYS A 47 6.76 -16.17 -0.39
N SER A 48 5.56 -16.67 -0.70
CA SER A 48 4.90 -16.29 -1.95
C SER A 48 4.74 -14.77 -2.06
N ALA A 49 5.05 -14.24 -3.24
CA ALA A 49 4.84 -12.84 -3.59
C ALA A 49 3.44 -12.56 -4.12
N ASP A 50 2.62 -13.60 -4.30
CA ASP A 50 1.37 -13.51 -5.04
C ASP A 50 0.32 -12.74 -4.24
N CYS A 51 -0.48 -11.98 -4.96
CA CYS A 51 -1.74 -11.49 -4.46
C CYS A 51 -2.61 -12.68 -4.05
N GLU A 52 -3.50 -12.48 -3.06
CA GLU A 52 -4.51 -13.47 -2.65
C GLU A 52 -5.37 -13.97 -3.82
N TYR A 53 -5.62 -13.12 -4.82
CA TYR A 53 -6.34 -13.52 -6.03
C TYR A 53 -5.51 -14.42 -6.98
N GLY A 54 -4.20 -14.57 -6.73
CA GLY A 54 -3.30 -15.48 -7.46
C GLY A 54 -2.99 -15.07 -8.91
N ARG A 55 -3.33 -13.84 -9.34
CA ARG A 55 -3.13 -13.39 -10.72
C ARG A 55 -1.85 -12.60 -10.97
N ASP A 56 -1.29 -11.98 -9.94
CA ASP A 56 -0.11 -11.13 -10.04
C ASP A 56 0.52 -10.97 -8.64
N GLN A 57 1.67 -10.31 -8.56
CA GLN A 57 2.34 -9.99 -7.32
C GLN A 57 1.53 -9.01 -6.47
N GLY A 58 1.44 -9.29 -5.16
CA GLY A 58 0.77 -8.46 -4.17
C GLY A 58 1.54 -7.18 -3.87
N THR A 59 1.66 -6.28 -4.84
CA THR A 59 2.26 -4.94 -4.68
C THR A 59 1.18 -3.90 -4.32
N VAL A 60 1.62 -2.76 -3.80
CA VAL A 60 0.72 -1.60 -3.58
C VAL A 60 0.00 -1.22 -4.87
N SER A 61 0.74 -1.11 -5.98
CA SER A 61 0.18 -0.72 -7.27
C SER A 61 -0.86 -1.72 -7.75
N HIS A 62 -0.58 -3.02 -7.65
CA HIS A 62 -1.55 -4.06 -8.00
C HIS A 62 -2.85 -3.89 -7.20
N TYR A 63 -2.77 -3.81 -5.87
CA TYR A 63 -3.96 -3.69 -5.03
C TYR A 63 -4.76 -2.41 -5.29
N VAL A 64 -4.08 -1.29 -5.52
CA VAL A 64 -4.72 0.01 -5.73
C VAL A 64 -5.34 0.11 -7.12
N TYR A 65 -4.66 -0.31 -8.19
CA TYR A 65 -5.07 -0.02 -9.56
C TYR A 65 -5.76 -1.20 -10.26
N GLU A 66 -5.40 -2.45 -9.94
CA GLU A 66 -5.67 -3.58 -10.83
C GLU A 66 -6.45 -4.72 -10.14
N CYS A 67 -6.18 -4.96 -8.86
CA CYS A 67 -6.70 -6.11 -8.13
C CYS A 67 -8.23 -6.12 -8.13
N GLN A 68 -8.82 -7.21 -8.62
CA GLN A 68 -10.27 -7.30 -8.76
C GLN A 68 -11.02 -7.37 -7.42
N ILE A 69 -10.35 -7.82 -6.35
CA ILE A 69 -10.88 -7.82 -4.98
C ILE A 69 -11.36 -6.41 -4.60
N TYR A 70 -10.61 -5.37 -5.02
CA TYR A 70 -10.89 -3.98 -4.64
C TYR A 70 -11.60 -3.18 -5.72
N ARG A 71 -12.24 -3.84 -6.70
CA ARG A 71 -12.98 -3.16 -7.78
C ARG A 71 -14.08 -2.25 -7.23
N GLU A 72 -14.86 -2.72 -6.25
CA GLU A 72 -15.96 -1.95 -5.67
C GLU A 72 -15.46 -0.74 -4.87
N VAL A 73 -14.36 -0.93 -4.12
CA VAL A 73 -13.72 0.16 -3.39
C VAL A 73 -13.22 1.23 -4.37
N ARG A 74 -12.59 0.82 -5.48
CA ARG A 74 -12.20 1.74 -6.57
C ARG A 74 -13.40 2.54 -7.09
N GLN A 75 -14.48 1.86 -7.45
CA GLN A 75 -15.68 2.52 -7.98
C GLN A 75 -16.32 3.50 -7.00
N LYS A 76 -16.27 3.21 -5.70
CA LYS A 76 -16.91 4.03 -4.66
C LYS A 76 -16.07 5.23 -4.21
N TYR A 77 -14.75 5.08 -4.13
CA TYR A 77 -13.89 6.07 -3.46
C TYR A 77 -12.92 6.79 -4.39
N PHE A 78 -12.56 6.22 -5.52
CA PHE A 78 -11.50 6.74 -6.37
C PHE A 78 -12.08 7.59 -7.51
N PRO A 79 -11.33 8.60 -7.99
CA PRO A 79 -11.78 9.44 -9.08
C PRO A 79 -11.78 8.66 -10.41
N LYS A 80 -12.60 9.12 -11.38
CA LYS A 80 -12.74 8.45 -12.68
C LYS A 80 -11.42 8.38 -13.47
N ASN A 81 -10.54 9.37 -13.28
CA ASN A 81 -9.21 9.41 -13.89
C ASN A 81 -8.14 8.70 -13.05
N LEU A 82 -8.50 7.69 -12.25
CA LEU A 82 -7.60 6.94 -11.37
C LEU A 82 -6.26 6.57 -12.03
N PHE A 83 -6.30 6.03 -13.24
CA PHE A 83 -5.11 5.55 -13.95
C PHE A 83 -4.14 6.66 -14.40
N GLN A 84 -4.53 7.93 -14.25
CA GLN A 84 -3.69 9.09 -14.52
C GLN A 84 -3.07 9.67 -13.23
N LEU A 85 -3.47 9.17 -12.06
CA LEU A 85 -3.03 9.69 -10.78
C LEU A 85 -1.98 8.75 -10.17
N GLY A 86 -0.93 9.33 -9.60
CA GLY A 86 -0.02 8.61 -8.74
C GLY A 86 -0.60 8.37 -7.34
N ILE A 87 0.08 7.50 -6.58
CA ILE A 87 -0.30 7.17 -5.19
C ILE A 87 -0.34 8.41 -4.30
N LEU A 88 0.52 9.40 -4.54
CA LEU A 88 0.59 10.61 -3.73
C LEU A 88 -0.63 11.50 -3.93
N GLU A 89 -1.05 11.67 -5.18
CA GLU A 89 -2.27 12.39 -5.54
C GLU A 89 -3.50 11.72 -4.92
N LEU A 90 -3.53 10.39 -4.87
CA LEU A 90 -4.59 9.63 -4.20
C LEU A 90 -4.57 9.80 -2.68
N ILE A 91 -3.39 9.90 -2.05
CA ILE A 91 -3.26 10.17 -0.61
C ILE A 91 -3.74 11.59 -0.26
N LEU A 92 -3.48 12.56 -1.13
CA LEU A 92 -3.90 13.95 -0.95
C LEU A 92 -5.40 14.16 -1.21
N ASN A 93 -6.03 13.31 -2.01
CA ASN A 93 -7.47 13.34 -2.23
C ASN A 93 -8.23 12.70 -1.05
N THR A 94 -9.05 13.49 -0.34
CA THR A 94 -9.76 13.04 0.88
C THR A 94 -10.59 11.76 0.66
N ARG A 95 -11.27 11.64 -0.47
CA ARG A 95 -12.14 10.48 -0.75
C ARG A 95 -11.31 9.25 -1.14
N ALA A 96 -10.32 9.41 -2.01
CA ALA A 96 -9.43 8.32 -2.40
C ALA A 96 -8.61 7.82 -1.22
N LYS A 97 -8.17 8.72 -0.32
CA LYS A 97 -7.49 8.37 0.94
C LYS A 97 -8.31 7.41 1.81
N ILE A 98 -9.64 7.57 1.86
CA ILE A 98 -10.53 6.63 2.57
C ILE A 98 -10.49 5.27 1.88
N GLY A 99 -10.62 5.24 0.55
CA GLY A 99 -10.52 4.00 -0.23
C GLY A 99 -9.18 3.28 -0.03
N LEU A 100 -8.07 4.01 -0.06
CA LEU A 100 -6.73 3.50 0.21
C LEU A 100 -6.67 2.84 1.59
N LYS A 101 -7.17 3.49 2.64
CA LYS A 101 -7.19 2.92 3.99
C LYS A 101 -7.99 1.62 4.07
N ILE A 102 -9.14 1.55 3.41
CA ILE A 102 -9.96 0.32 3.38
C ILE A 102 -9.16 -0.83 2.78
N ILE A 103 -8.51 -0.60 1.64
CA ILE A 103 -7.68 -1.60 0.96
C ILE A 103 -6.55 -2.08 1.89
N ILE A 104 -5.79 -1.14 2.47
CA ILE A 104 -4.63 -1.51 3.29
C ILE A 104 -5.03 -2.19 4.59
N GLN A 105 -6.12 -1.74 5.21
CA GLN A 105 -6.63 -2.37 6.42
C GLN A 105 -7.03 -3.82 6.15
N ASP A 106 -7.69 -4.10 5.02
CA ASP A 106 -8.05 -5.47 4.63
C ASP A 106 -6.81 -6.35 4.40
N ILE A 107 -5.83 -5.86 3.61
CA ILE A 107 -4.56 -6.56 3.37
C ILE A 107 -3.85 -6.86 4.70
N LEU A 108 -3.79 -5.87 5.58
CA LEU A 108 -3.15 -6.02 6.89
C LEU A 108 -3.85 -7.08 7.73
N THR A 109 -5.18 -7.00 7.87
CA THR A 109 -5.96 -7.98 8.65
C THR A 109 -5.74 -9.40 8.13
N LYS A 110 -5.75 -9.60 6.81
CA LYS A 110 -5.47 -10.91 6.19
C LYS A 110 -4.04 -11.37 6.43
N SER A 111 -3.06 -10.46 6.33
CA SER A 111 -1.66 -10.78 6.59
C SER A 111 -1.42 -11.23 8.03
N LEU A 112 -2.19 -10.70 8.99
CA LEU A 112 -2.14 -11.09 10.40
C LEU A 112 -2.86 -12.42 10.66
N ALA A 113 -4.03 -12.64 10.04
CA ALA A 113 -4.77 -13.89 10.18
C ALA A 113 -3.98 -15.12 9.67
N GLY A 114 -3.17 -14.96 8.62
CA GLY A 114 -2.30 -16.03 8.11
C GLY A 114 -1.15 -16.42 9.06
N VAL A 115 -0.88 -15.65 10.12
CA VAL A 115 0.15 -15.96 11.12
C VAL A 115 -0.34 -17.02 12.12
N GLU A 116 -1.64 -17.01 12.45
CA GLU A 116 -2.21 -17.94 13.45
C GLU A 116 -2.32 -19.38 12.94
N SER A 117 -2.40 -19.59 11.62
CA SER A 117 -2.54 -20.92 11.02
C SER A 117 -1.21 -21.69 10.88
N SER A 118 -0.09 -21.05 11.22
CA SER A 118 1.27 -21.57 11.01
C SER A 118 2.06 -21.76 12.31
N SER A 119 1.39 -21.64 13.49
CA SER A 119 2.00 -21.76 14.81
C SER A 119 1.57 -23.05 15.52
#